data_AF-A0A7X5WW17-F1
#
_entry.id   AF-A0A7X5WW17-F1
#
_cell.length_a   1.000
_cell.length_b   1.000
_cell.length_c   1.000
_cell.angle_alpha   90.00
_cell.angle_beta   90.00
_cell.angle_gamma   90.00
#
_symmetry.space_group_name_H-M   'P 1'
#
loop_
_entity.id
_entity.type
_entity.pdbx_description
1 polymer ?
#
loop_
_entity_poly.entity_id
_entity_poly.type
_entity_poly.pdbx_seq_one_letter_code
_entity_poly.pdbx_strand_id
1 'polypeptide(L)' 'DVGTAVDVAAATAALPEITIAEVAMGPYDVIARAEAESMDDLGAIVVNAVQGISGVERTLLCPIVNV' A
#
# COMPACT_ATOMS: atom_id res chain seq x y z
N ASP A 1 -3.96 -15.43 -6.42
CA ASP A 1 -5.41 -15.68 -6.38
C ASP A 1 -6.14 -14.41 -6.02
N VAL A 2 -7.25 -14.11 -6.71
CA VAL A 2 -8.04 -12.88 -6.49
C VAL A 2 -8.48 -12.73 -5.03
N GLY A 3 -8.70 -13.85 -4.32
CA GLY A 3 -9.02 -13.84 -2.89
C GLY A 3 -7.94 -13.17 -2.03
N THR A 4 -6.67 -13.45 -2.30
CA THR A 4 -5.53 -12.85 -1.57
C THR A 4 -5.42 -11.34 -1.81
N ALA A 5 -5.71 -10.86 -3.02
CA ALA A 5 -5.65 -9.45 -3.35
C ALA A 5 -6.70 -8.62 -2.58
N VAL A 6 -7.91 -9.16 -2.42
CA VAL A 6 -8.98 -8.52 -1.64
C VAL A 6 -8.59 -8.43 -0.16
N ASP A 7 -8.03 -9.50 0.39
CA ASP A 7 -7.58 -9.53 1.79
C ASP A 7 -6.43 -8.53 2.03
N VAL A 8 -5.46 -8.46 1.11
CA VAL A 8 -4.35 -7.49 1.17
C VAL A 8 -4.88 -6.05 1.06
N ALA A 9 -5.82 -5.78 0.16
CA ALA A 9 -6.41 -4.45 0.03
C ALA A 9 -7.16 -4.03 1.30
N ALA A 10 -7.94 -4.94 1.90
CA ALA A 10 -8.65 -4.69 3.15
C ALA A 10 -7.69 -4.46 4.33
N ALA A 11 -6.64 -5.27 4.45
CA ALA A 11 -5.61 -5.10 5.49
C ALA A 11 -4.85 -3.77 5.31
N THR A 12 -4.53 -3.41 4.07
CA THR A 12 -3.87 -2.13 3.75
C THR A 12 -4.78 -0.96 4.10
N ALA A 13 -6.08 -1.02 3.76
CA ALA A 13 -7.06 0.03 4.06
C ALA A 13 -7.29 0.25 5.57
N ALA A 14 -6.96 -0.74 6.41
CA ALA A 14 -7.07 -0.61 7.86
C ALA A 14 -5.91 0.17 8.50
N LEU A 15 -4.84 0.46 7.74
CA LEU A 15 -3.73 1.28 8.21
C LEU A 15 -4.17 2.75 8.26
N PRO A 16 -3.90 3.48 9.36
CA PRO A 16 -4.39 4.85 9.54
C PRO A 16 -3.82 5.85 8.53
N GLU A 17 -2.64 5.57 7.98
CA GLU A 17 -1.98 6.42 6.98
C GLU A 17 -2.52 6.20 5.56
N ILE A 18 -3.35 5.18 5.33
CA ILE A 18 -3.90 4.83 4.03
C ILE A 18 -5.25 5.50 3.83
N THR A 19 -5.34 6.32 2.78
CA THR A 19 -6.57 7.05 2.40
C THR A 19 -7.47 6.24 1.45
N ILE A 20 -6.87 5.36 0.64
CA ILE A 20 -7.57 4.43 -0.24
C ILE A 20 -6.68 3.22 -0.50
N ALA A 21 -7.28 2.03 -0.60
CA ALA A 21 -6.64 0.83 -1.10
C ALA A 21 -7.65 0.00 -1.89
N GLU A 22 -7.35 -0.31 -3.14
CA GLU A 22 -8.25 -0.99 -4.07
C GLU A 22 -7.53 -2.11 -4.80
N VAL A 23 -8.28 -3.18 -5.11
CA VAL A 23 -7.80 -4.23 -6.00
C VAL A 23 -7.73 -3.68 -7.42
N ALA A 24 -6.57 -3.81 -8.04
CA ALA A 24 -6.32 -3.36 -9.40
C ALA A 24 -6.28 -4.54 -10.37
N MET A 25 -6.82 -4.35 -11.57
CA MET A 25 -6.51 -5.24 -12.69
C MET A 25 -5.27 -4.70 -13.41
N GLY A 26 -4.14 -5.38 -13.25
CA GLY A 26 -2.88 -4.95 -13.85
C GLY A 26 -1.68 -5.76 -13.38
N PRO A 27 -0.45 -5.24 -13.58
CA PRO A 27 0.78 -5.91 -13.14
C PRO A 27 0.95 -5.92 -11.61
N TYR A 28 0.12 -5.18 -10.88
CA TYR A 28 0.04 -5.16 -9.43
C TYR A 28 -1.40 -5.46 -9.00
N ASP A 29 -1.55 -6.22 -7.93
CA ASP A 29 -2.86 -6.68 -7.44
C ASP A 29 -3.60 -5.60 -6.62
N VAL A 30 -2.87 -4.68 -5.98
CA VAL A 30 -3.43 -3.63 -5.11
C VAL A 30 -2.76 -2.30 -5.39
N ILE A 31 -3.56 -1.24 -5.49
CA ILE A 31 -3.11 0.16 -5.52
C ILE A 31 -3.61 0.85 -4.27
N ALA A 32 -2.72 1.51 -3.55
CA ALA A 32 -3.06 2.26 -2.34
C ALA A 32 -2.43 3.66 -2.36
N ARG A 33 -3.09 4.60 -1.68
CA ARG A 33 -2.60 5.97 -1.48
C ARG A 33 -2.41 6.22 0.01
N ALA A 34 -1.17 6.42 0.41
CA ALA A 34 -0.82 6.84 1.75
C ALA A 34 -0.63 8.37 1.83
N GLU A 35 -0.89 8.94 3.00
CA GLU A 35 -0.51 10.30 3.36
C GLU A 35 0.39 10.27 4.60
N ALA A 36 1.44 11.09 4.61
CA ALA A 36 2.39 11.20 5.71
C ALA A 36 2.98 12.61 5.74
N GLU A 37 3.56 13.01 6.88
CA GLU A 37 4.15 14.34 7.07
C GLU A 37 5.48 14.51 6.33
N SER A 38 6.20 13.41 6.07
CA SER A 38 7.48 13.41 5.37
C SER A 38 7.70 12.18 4.48
N MET A 39 8.72 12.24 3.62
CA MET A 39 9.15 11.10 2.79
C MET A 39 9.66 9.93 3.64
N ASP A 40 10.34 10.23 4.75
CA ASP A 40 10.88 9.21 5.65
C ASP A 40 9.73 8.43 6.33
N ASP A 41 8.68 9.13 6.74
CA ASP A 41 7.47 8.50 7.29
C ASP A 41 6.76 7.64 6.23
N LEU A 42 6.69 8.11 4.98
CA LEU A 42 6.15 7.34 3.86
C LEU A 42 6.93 6.04 3.61
N GLY A 43 8.26 6.11 3.68
CA GLY A 43 9.13 4.94 3.61
C GLY A 43 8.93 3.98 4.79
N ALA A 44 8.76 4.52 6.00
CA ALA A 44 8.52 3.74 7.21
C ALA A 44 7.19 2.98 7.16
N ILE A 45 6.11 3.60 6.65
CA ILE A 45 4.81 2.94 6.45
C ILE A 45 4.97 1.72 5.53
N VAL A 46 5.73 1.85 4.43
CA VAL A 46 5.94 0.74 3.50
C VAL A 46 6.68 -0.42 4.16
N VAL A 47 7.81 -0.14 4.82
CA VAL A 47 8.68 -1.19 5.39
C VAL A 47 8.06 -1.84 6.63
N ASN A 48 7.46 -1.05 7.52
CA ASN A 48 6.99 -1.55 8.81
C ASN A 48 5.56 -2.09 8.78
N ALA A 49 4.70 -1.55 7.92
CA ALA A 49 3.29 -1.94 7.86
C ALA A 49 2.97 -2.73 6.60
N VAL A 50 3.14 -2.14 5.41
CA VAL A 50 2.68 -2.74 4.15
C VAL A 50 3.38 -4.06 3.84
N GLN A 51 4.71 -4.11 3.94
CA GLN A 51 5.48 -5.34 3.68
C GLN A 51 5.23 -6.45 4.71
N GLY A 52 4.70 -6.11 5.89
CA GLY A 52 4.33 -7.08 6.92
C GLY A 52 2.97 -7.74 6.70
N ILE A 53 2.17 -7.23 5.76
CA ILE A 53 0.85 -7.79 5.45
C ILE A 53 1.03 -9.15 4.76
N SER A 54 0.38 -10.18 5.30
CA SER A 54 0.38 -11.52 4.71
C SER A 54 -0.18 -11.46 3.29
N GLY A 55 0.56 -12.04 2.33
CA GLY A 55 0.21 -12.03 0.90
C GLY A 55 0.88 -10.90 0.11
N VAL A 56 1.58 -9.96 0.74
CA VAL A 56 2.41 -8.97 0.04
C VAL A 56 3.76 -9.58 -0.32
N GLU A 57 4.00 -9.82 -1.61
CA GLU A 57 5.27 -10.34 -2.11
C GLU A 57 6.20 -9.23 -2.65
N ARG A 58 5.62 -8.14 -3.14
CA ARG A 58 6.33 -7.02 -3.76
C ARG A 58 5.60 -5.72 -3.48
N THR A 59 6.36 -4.64 -3.31
CA THR A 59 5.82 -3.30 -3.12
C THR A 59 6.64 -2.30 -3.92
N LEU A 60 5.96 -1.35 -4.56
CA LEU A 60 6.59 -0.20 -5.22
C LEU A 60 6.06 1.08 -4.56
N LEU A 61 6.97 1.92 -4.07
CA LEU A 61 6.62 3.23 -3.55
C LEU A 61 6.73 4.28 -4.66
N CYS A 62 5.63 4.98 -4.94
CA CYS A 62 5.55 6.05 -5.94
C CYS A 62 5.31 7.41 -5.25
N PRO A 63 6.37 8.12 -4.81
CA PRO A 63 6.20 9.41 -4.17
C PRO A 63 5.67 10.45 -5.16
N ILE A 64 4.64 11.20 -4.75
CA ILE A 64 4.09 12.31 -5.53
C ILE A 64 4.96 13.53 -5.30
N VAL A 65 5.57 14.04 -6.37
CA VAL A 65 6.36 15.28 -6.36
C VAL A 65 5.53 16.37 -7.02
N ASN A 66 5.21 17.42 -6.26
CA ASN A 66 4.56 18.62 -6.79
C ASN A 66 5.66 19.56 -7.31
N VAL A 67 5.65 19.83 -8.62
CA VAL A 67 6.57 20.74 -9.32
C VAL A 67 5.88 22.04 -9.74
#